data_AF-A0A927NR15-F1
#
_entry.id   AF-A0A927NR15-F1
#
_cell.length_a   1.000
_cell.length_b   1.000
_cell.length_c   1.000
_cell.angle_alpha   90.00
_cell.angle_beta   90.00
_cell.angle_gamma   90.00
#
_symmetry.space_group_name_H-M   'P 1'
#
loop_
_entity.id
_entity.type
_entity.pdbx_description
1 polymer ?
#
loop_
_entity_poly.entity_id
_entity_poly.type
_entity_poly.pdbx_seq_one_letter_code
_entity_poly.pdbx_strand_id
1 'polypeptide(L)'
;MAIPSQLMQQFLRVEKRYSINPNEEPFFDLAPNLVLERLEYIAPTQQEIEDMARSKLIVAFNKKQDHIEEQYAKTIGKIQVKKQVAQNKALLDKQNVQNNLQQKLDEINYDMLRRGLSDSSIKNELVQKAQDDATSQNTSADWVLELTLKELDFAEQKATEQKQLELQNLQQSFNAELEHEIAETVEKVAKKTESTAKYNNTQTEKEADYKRNWHSAYIDAKQDHSQSARTLLTVAINEGYEVVAEYIKQDKTTFAKDYYLGFDALFAYNEISALSDDYISHLGEEHYSNLLSFFADRL
;
A
#
# COMPACT_ATOMS: atom_id res chain seq x y z
N MET A 1 14.96 -23.06 -44.23
CA MET A 1 14.81 -21.84 -43.38
C MET A 1 16.10 -21.06 -43.50
N ALA A 2 16.01 -19.79 -43.88
CA ALA A 2 17.13 -18.98 -44.34
C ALA A 2 18.01 -18.48 -43.16
N ILE A 3 19.09 -19.22 -42.89
CA ILE A 3 20.30 -18.79 -42.16
C ILE A 3 21.23 -17.81 -42.95
N PRO A 4 21.15 -17.61 -44.29
CA PRO A 4 22.12 -16.79 -45.05
C PRO A 4 22.29 -15.34 -44.59
N SER A 5 21.31 -14.74 -43.89
CA SER A 5 21.38 -13.31 -43.58
C SER A 5 22.40 -12.95 -42.49
N GLN A 6 22.74 -13.86 -41.58
CA GLN A 6 23.65 -13.54 -40.48
C GLN A 6 25.11 -13.65 -40.90
N LEU A 7 25.52 -14.73 -41.57
CA LEU A 7 26.91 -14.92 -41.99
C LEU A 7 27.32 -13.91 -43.07
N MET A 8 26.44 -13.61 -44.03
CA MET A 8 26.72 -12.58 -45.05
C MET A 8 26.81 -11.18 -44.43
N GLN A 9 26.01 -10.87 -43.41
CA GLN A 9 26.20 -9.65 -42.63
C GLN A 9 27.55 -9.63 -41.88
N GLN A 10 28.07 -10.78 -41.46
CA GLN A 10 29.41 -10.86 -40.88
C GLN A 10 30.52 -10.68 -41.92
N PHE A 11 30.37 -11.17 -43.16
CA PHE A 11 31.32 -10.88 -44.23
C PHE A 11 31.41 -9.38 -44.54
N LEU A 12 30.27 -8.68 -44.57
CA LEU A 12 30.25 -7.23 -44.70
C LEU A 12 30.91 -6.52 -43.49
N ARG A 13 30.84 -7.11 -42.28
CA ARG A 13 31.56 -6.59 -41.10
C ARG A 13 33.07 -6.82 -41.21
N VAL A 14 33.50 -7.96 -41.75
CA VAL A 14 34.92 -8.24 -42.03
C VAL A 14 35.46 -7.22 -43.04
N GLU A 15 34.77 -7.00 -44.16
CA GLU A 15 35.17 -5.99 -45.17
C GLU A 15 35.38 -4.60 -44.57
N LYS A 16 34.47 -4.17 -43.68
CA LYS A 16 34.57 -2.87 -43.01
C LYS A 16 35.80 -2.72 -42.11
N ARG A 17 36.46 -3.80 -41.69
CA ARG A 17 37.72 -3.75 -40.92
C ARG A 17 38.94 -3.45 -41.78
N TYR A 18 38.84 -3.71 -43.08
CA TYR A 18 39.94 -3.56 -44.04
C TYR A 18 39.84 -2.25 -44.85
N SER A 19 39.18 -1.23 -44.31
CA SER A 19 39.18 0.09 -44.96
C SER A 19 40.61 0.63 -45.00
N ILE A 20 41.04 1.04 -46.19
CA ILE A 20 42.31 1.75 -46.40
C ILE A 20 42.21 3.24 -46.06
N ASN A 21 41.00 3.72 -45.74
CA ASN A 21 40.76 5.11 -45.41
C ASN A 21 40.91 5.33 -43.90
N PRO A 22 42.00 5.97 -43.43
CA PRO A 22 42.25 6.16 -42.01
C PRO A 22 41.29 7.14 -41.33
N ASN A 23 40.45 7.84 -42.10
CA ASN A 23 39.45 8.80 -41.62
C ASN A 23 38.05 8.19 -41.50
N GLU A 24 37.85 6.94 -41.92
CA GLU A 24 36.57 6.26 -41.73
C GLU A 24 36.36 5.82 -40.27
N GLU A 25 35.10 5.82 -39.86
CA GLU A 25 34.65 5.41 -38.54
C GLU A 25 34.85 3.90 -38.35
N PRO A 26 35.46 3.45 -37.23
CA PRO A 26 35.66 2.03 -36.98
C PRO A 26 34.31 1.33 -36.81
N PHE A 27 34.25 0.06 -37.20
CA PHE A 27 33.14 -0.80 -36.78
C PHE A 27 33.22 -1.07 -35.27
N PHE A 28 32.18 -0.68 -34.52
CA PHE A 28 32.13 -0.81 -33.05
C PHE A 28 30.81 -1.46 -32.61
N ASP A 29 30.89 -2.69 -32.09
CA ASP A 29 29.71 -3.56 -31.84
C ASP A 29 29.07 -3.37 -30.45
N LEU A 30 29.53 -2.38 -29.66
CA LEU A 30 28.93 -2.05 -28.37
C LEU A 30 27.84 -0.98 -28.53
N ALA A 31 26.68 -1.18 -27.91
CA ALA A 31 25.61 -0.19 -27.88
C ALA A 31 26.03 1.08 -27.11
N PRO A 32 25.59 2.28 -27.49
CA PRO A 32 26.06 3.53 -26.86
C PRO A 32 25.52 3.80 -25.44
N ASN A 33 24.54 3.01 -24.97
CA ASN A 33 23.90 3.13 -23.66
C ASN A 33 23.35 1.77 -23.18
N LEU A 34 23.07 1.68 -21.87
CA LEU A 34 22.47 0.48 -21.26
C LEU A 34 20.93 0.58 -21.16
N VAL A 35 20.37 1.80 -21.23
CA VAL A 35 18.92 2.05 -21.17
C VAL A 35 18.31 1.51 -19.87
N LEU A 36 18.99 1.77 -18.75
CA LEU A 36 18.56 1.25 -17.44
C LEU A 36 17.25 1.91 -16.99
N GLU A 37 16.26 1.09 -16.62
CA GLU A 37 14.96 1.55 -16.14
C GLU A 37 15.08 2.32 -14.80
N ARG A 38 14.34 3.42 -14.70
CA ARG A 38 14.23 4.24 -13.49
C ARG A 38 12.90 4.00 -12.81
N LEU A 39 12.90 4.04 -11.48
CA LEU A 39 11.69 3.94 -10.69
C LEU A 39 11.03 5.32 -10.56
N GLU A 40 9.71 5.37 -10.75
CA GLU A 40 8.88 6.52 -10.45
C GLU A 40 8.08 6.23 -9.18
N TYR A 41 8.20 7.12 -8.19
CA TYR A 41 7.41 7.06 -6.96
C TYR A 41 6.67 8.37 -6.77
N ILE A 42 5.34 8.29 -6.80
CA ILE A 42 4.45 9.40 -6.50
C ILE A 42 4.15 9.34 -5.00
N ALA A 43 4.71 10.29 -4.25
CA ALA A 43 4.44 10.39 -2.82
C ALA A 43 2.98 10.83 -2.59
N PRO A 44 2.27 10.21 -1.63
CA PRO A 44 0.93 10.65 -1.26
C PRO A 44 0.98 12.06 -0.66
N THR A 45 -0.11 12.80 -0.84
CA THR A 45 -0.33 14.10 -0.23
C THR A 45 -0.55 13.97 1.27
N GLN A 46 -0.42 15.09 1.99
CA GLN A 46 -0.67 15.13 3.44
C GLN A 46 -2.09 14.65 3.80
N GLN A 47 -3.10 15.06 3.04
CA GLN A 47 -4.48 14.64 3.26
C GLN A 47 -4.64 13.13 3.08
N GLU A 48 -4.03 12.55 2.04
CA GLU A 48 -4.08 11.10 1.80
C GLU A 48 -3.38 10.32 2.93
N ILE A 49 -2.28 10.84 3.48
CA ILE A 49 -1.60 10.25 4.64
C ILE A 49 -2.52 10.25 5.86
N GLU A 50 -3.19 11.37 6.13
CA GLU A 50 -4.13 11.50 7.25
C GLU A 50 -5.34 10.56 7.09
N ASP A 51 -5.89 10.45 5.88
CA ASP A 51 -7.01 9.58 5.59
C ASP A 51 -6.62 8.09 5.72
N MET A 52 -5.41 7.72 5.25
CA MET A 52 -4.86 6.38 5.44
C MET A 52 -4.71 6.03 6.92
N ALA A 53 -4.14 6.93 7.72
CA ALA A 53 -3.98 6.74 9.16
C ALA A 53 -5.34 6.63 9.87
N ARG A 54 -6.26 7.55 9.57
CA ARG A 54 -7.62 7.57 10.13
C ARG A 54 -8.40 6.30 9.80
N SER A 55 -8.32 5.82 8.56
CA SER A 55 -9.06 4.63 8.10
C SER A 55 -8.74 3.37 8.92
N LYS A 56 -7.51 3.24 9.42
CA LYS A 56 -7.08 2.10 10.25
C LYS A 56 -7.70 2.11 11.64
N LEU A 57 -7.97 3.29 12.18
CA LEU A 57 -8.37 3.48 13.58
C LEU A 57 -9.88 3.70 13.73
N ILE A 58 -10.53 4.33 12.74
CA ILE A 58 -11.91 4.84 12.86
C ILE A 58 -12.94 3.75 13.20
N VAL A 59 -12.78 2.54 12.67
CA VAL A 59 -13.70 1.43 12.94
C VAL A 59 -13.64 0.99 14.40
N ALA A 60 -12.43 0.88 14.95
CA ALA A 60 -12.22 0.52 16.36
C ALA A 60 -12.71 1.63 17.29
N PHE A 61 -12.48 2.90 16.92
CA PHE A 61 -12.98 4.07 17.64
C PHE A 61 -14.51 4.08 17.70
N ASN A 62 -15.19 4.00 16.55
CA ASN A 62 -16.65 4.01 16.47
C ASN A 62 -17.26 2.86 17.30
N LYS A 63 -16.68 1.65 17.20
CA LYS A 63 -17.14 0.50 17.99
C LYS A 63 -17.03 0.74 19.51
N LYS A 64 -15.96 1.38 19.98
CA LYS A 64 -15.80 1.74 21.40
C LYS A 64 -16.78 2.84 21.80
N GLN A 65 -16.99 3.83 20.94
CA GLN A 65 -17.95 4.90 21.17
C GLN A 65 -19.38 4.35 21.31
N ASP A 66 -19.83 3.54 20.35
CA ASP A 66 -21.15 2.92 20.37
C ASP A 66 -21.36 2.07 21.63
N HIS A 67 -20.33 1.35 22.06
CA HIS A 67 -20.37 0.55 23.29
C HIS A 67 -20.59 1.41 24.55
N ILE A 68 -19.85 2.52 24.67
CA ILE A 68 -20.02 3.49 25.77
C ILE A 68 -21.44 4.05 25.72
N GLU A 69 -21.91 4.49 24.55
CA GLU A 69 -23.24 5.05 24.39
C GLU A 69 -24.34 4.06 24.80
N GLU A 70 -24.26 2.80 24.36
CA GLU A 70 -25.22 1.76 24.70
C GLU A 70 -25.21 1.41 26.19
N GLN A 71 -24.02 1.29 26.80
CA GLN A 71 -23.87 0.97 28.21
C GLN A 71 -24.52 2.04 29.10
N TYR A 72 -24.25 3.32 28.80
CA TYR A 72 -24.81 4.42 29.59
C TYR A 72 -26.29 4.65 29.29
N ALA A 73 -26.75 4.43 28.05
CA ALA A 73 -28.19 4.44 27.74
C ALA A 73 -28.96 3.39 28.55
N LYS A 74 -28.44 2.16 28.67
CA LYS A 74 -29.03 1.11 29.53
C LYS A 74 -29.06 1.52 31.00
N THR A 75 -28.00 2.16 31.49
CA THR A 75 -27.88 2.58 32.90
C THR A 75 -28.87 3.69 33.23
N ILE A 76 -28.92 4.74 32.40
CA ILE A 76 -29.87 5.85 32.55
C ILE A 76 -31.31 5.34 32.42
N GLY A 77 -31.59 4.45 31.45
CA GLY A 77 -32.90 3.82 31.29
C GLY A 77 -33.36 3.08 32.56
N LYS A 78 -32.46 2.33 33.22
CA LYS A 78 -32.78 1.67 34.50
C LYS A 78 -33.09 2.67 35.63
N ILE A 79 -32.40 3.81 35.67
CA ILE A 79 -32.66 4.87 36.65
C ILE A 79 -34.05 5.47 36.41
N GLN A 80 -34.41 5.75 35.17
CA GLN A 80 -35.73 6.27 34.81
C GLN A 80 -36.87 5.31 35.20
N VAL A 81 -36.69 4.00 34.97
CA VAL A 81 -37.65 2.99 35.45
C VAL A 81 -37.78 3.02 36.97
N LYS A 82 -36.68 3.15 37.71
CA LYS A 82 -36.72 3.26 39.18
C LYS A 82 -37.45 4.52 39.66
N LYS A 83 -37.30 5.65 38.98
CA LYS A 83 -38.05 6.89 39.29
C LYS A 83 -39.56 6.66 39.15
N GLN A 84 -39.97 6.03 38.05
CA GLN A 84 -41.38 5.71 37.81
C GLN A 84 -41.94 4.74 38.87
N VAL A 85 -41.16 3.73 39.25
CA VAL A 85 -41.54 2.79 40.33
C VAL A 85 -41.70 3.52 41.66
N ALA A 86 -40.79 4.43 42.02
CA ALA A 86 -40.87 5.22 43.24
C ALA A 86 -42.14 6.11 43.26
N GLN A 87 -42.44 6.78 42.15
CA GLN A 87 -43.65 7.59 42.00
C GLN A 87 -44.93 6.76 42.15
N ASN A 88 -45.01 5.61 41.47
CA ASN A 88 -46.16 4.71 41.57
C ASN A 88 -46.34 4.16 42.98
N LYS A 89 -45.24 3.82 43.66
CA LYS A 89 -45.27 3.34 45.05
C LYS A 89 -45.81 4.41 45.99
N ALA A 90 -45.32 5.64 45.89
CA ALA A 90 -45.81 6.74 46.71
C ALA A 90 -47.31 7.02 46.48
N LEU A 91 -47.77 6.91 45.23
CA LEU A 91 -49.20 7.04 44.91
C LEU A 91 -50.03 5.91 45.55
N LEU A 92 -49.56 4.67 45.50
CA LEU A 92 -50.20 3.53 46.16
C LEU A 92 -50.24 3.70 47.68
N ASP A 93 -49.14 4.14 48.28
CA ASP A 93 -49.03 4.37 49.73
C ASP A 93 -50.04 5.44 50.17
N LYS A 94 -50.18 6.55 49.43
CA LYS A 94 -51.20 7.58 49.68
C LYS A 94 -52.63 7.07 49.54
N GLN A 95 -52.91 6.24 48.54
CA GLN A 95 -54.23 5.60 48.40
C GLN A 95 -54.54 4.69 49.60
N ASN A 96 -53.56 3.93 50.09
CA ASN A 96 -53.72 3.10 51.27
C ASN A 96 -53.99 3.94 52.53
N VAL A 97 -53.30 5.07 52.69
CA VAL A 97 -53.57 6.02 53.80
C VAL A 97 -55.00 6.56 53.74
N GLN A 98 -55.49 6.94 52.56
CA GLN A 98 -56.87 7.41 52.38
C GLN A 98 -57.91 6.31 52.68
N ASN A 99 -57.68 5.09 52.21
CA ASN A 99 -58.56 3.96 52.49
C ASN A 99 -58.61 3.64 53.99
N ASN A 100 -57.43 3.62 54.66
CA ASN A 100 -57.34 3.39 56.10
C ASN A 100 -58.02 4.51 56.90
N LEU A 101 -57.88 5.77 56.47
CA LEU A 101 -58.58 6.91 57.07
C LEU A 101 -60.10 6.71 56.98
N GLN A 102 -60.61 6.38 55.80
CA GLN A 102 -62.05 6.15 55.60
C GLN A 102 -62.58 5.04 56.51
N GLN A 103 -61.89 3.90 56.56
CA GLN A 103 -62.26 2.79 57.46
C GLN A 103 -62.28 3.22 58.93
N LYS A 104 -61.24 3.95 59.37
CA LYS A 104 -61.13 4.44 60.75
C LYS A 104 -62.23 5.44 61.09
N LEU A 105 -62.62 6.30 60.15
CA LEU A 105 -63.74 7.24 60.32
C LEU A 105 -65.08 6.50 60.41
N ASP A 106 -65.29 5.47 59.60
CA ASP A 106 -66.49 4.63 59.65
C ASP A 106 -66.61 3.88 60.98
N GLU A 107 -65.50 3.33 61.48
CA GLU A 107 -65.41 2.69 62.80
C GLU A 107 -65.72 3.66 63.95
N ILE A 108 -65.11 4.87 63.92
CA ILE A 108 -65.38 5.92 64.92
C ILE A 108 -66.86 6.31 64.89
N ASN A 109 -67.44 6.52 63.70
CA ASN A 109 -68.85 6.87 63.55
C ASN A 109 -69.77 5.78 64.11
N TYR A 110 -69.49 4.51 63.80
CA TYR A 110 -70.27 3.38 64.28
C TYR A 110 -70.20 3.24 65.81
N ASP A 111 -69.00 3.27 66.40
CA ASP A 111 -68.81 3.13 67.86
C ASP A 111 -69.45 4.29 68.63
N MET A 112 -69.31 5.53 68.14
CA MET A 112 -69.91 6.70 68.79
C MET A 112 -71.44 6.69 68.69
N LEU A 113 -72.00 6.26 67.55
CA LEU A 113 -73.44 6.12 67.38
C LEU A 113 -74.01 5.04 68.31
N ARG A 114 -73.33 3.90 68.44
CA ARG A 114 -73.71 2.81 69.36
C ARG A 114 -73.73 3.26 70.83
N ARG A 115 -72.86 4.19 71.20
CA ARG A 115 -72.74 4.74 72.57
C ARG A 115 -73.66 5.94 72.85
N GLY A 116 -74.41 6.43 71.85
CA GLY A 116 -75.24 7.63 71.98
C GLY A 116 -74.43 8.94 72.06
N LEU A 117 -73.18 8.93 71.57
CA LEU A 117 -72.23 10.03 71.64
C LEU A 117 -71.98 10.68 70.26
N SER A 118 -72.97 10.60 69.37
CA SER A 118 -72.88 10.99 67.95
C SER A 118 -72.47 12.44 67.70
N ASP A 119 -72.78 13.34 68.64
CA ASP A 119 -72.47 14.78 68.59
C ASP A 119 -71.54 15.21 69.73
N SER A 120 -70.78 14.27 70.29
CA SER A 120 -69.89 14.55 71.41
C SER A 120 -68.57 15.19 70.96
N SER A 121 -67.98 16.00 71.85
CA SER A 121 -66.61 16.49 71.69
C SER A 121 -65.57 15.37 71.56
N ILE A 122 -65.82 14.22 72.21
CA ILE A 122 -64.98 13.02 72.14
C ILE A 122 -64.91 12.48 70.71
N LYS A 123 -66.04 12.40 70.01
CA LYS A 123 -66.08 11.98 68.60
C LYS A 123 -65.24 12.92 67.72
N ASN A 124 -65.42 14.22 67.89
CA ASN A 124 -64.68 15.22 67.09
C ASN A 124 -63.17 15.12 67.32
N GLU A 125 -62.72 14.90 68.55
CA GLU A 125 -61.31 14.69 68.86
C GLU A 125 -60.75 13.41 68.22
N LEU A 126 -61.51 12.31 68.22
CA LEU A 126 -61.10 11.07 67.57
C LEU A 126 -61.03 11.20 66.04
N VAL A 127 -61.99 11.89 65.43
CA VAL A 127 -61.99 12.19 63.99
C VAL A 127 -60.79 13.06 63.63
N GLN A 128 -60.55 14.14 64.37
CA GLN A 128 -59.41 15.03 64.15
C GLN A 128 -58.09 14.26 64.25
N LYS A 129 -57.94 13.42 65.29
CA LYS A 129 -56.74 12.60 65.46
C LYS A 129 -56.53 11.63 64.29
N ALA A 130 -57.58 11.00 63.78
CA ALA A 130 -57.49 10.12 62.61
C ALA A 130 -57.05 10.90 61.36
N GLN A 131 -57.56 12.12 61.16
CA GLN A 131 -57.18 13.01 60.05
C GLN A 131 -55.73 13.50 60.18
N ASP A 132 -55.28 13.85 61.39
CA ASP A 132 -53.91 14.27 61.67
C ASP A 132 -52.92 13.12 61.44
N ASP A 133 -53.25 11.90 61.91
CA ASP A 133 -52.46 10.69 61.67
C ASP A 133 -52.29 10.46 60.14
N ALA A 134 -53.39 10.52 59.38
CA ALA A 134 -53.37 10.33 57.93
C ALA A 134 -52.57 11.44 57.21
N THR A 135 -52.69 12.68 57.66
CA THR A 135 -51.91 13.82 57.14
C THR A 135 -50.42 13.62 57.38
N SER A 136 -50.04 13.16 58.58
CA SER A 136 -48.66 12.83 58.93
C SER A 136 -48.10 11.69 58.07
N GLN A 137 -48.88 10.63 57.85
CA GLN A 137 -48.48 9.51 56.98
C GLN A 137 -48.30 9.93 55.52
N ASN A 138 -49.22 10.74 54.97
CA ASN A 138 -49.09 11.30 53.62
C ASN A 138 -47.84 12.17 53.47
N THR A 139 -47.57 13.01 54.48
CA THR A 139 -46.37 13.86 54.50
C THR A 139 -45.09 13.02 54.53
N SER A 140 -45.10 11.92 55.30
CA SER A 140 -43.99 10.98 55.36
C SER A 140 -43.77 10.28 54.02
N ALA A 141 -44.83 9.87 53.32
CA ALA A 141 -44.74 9.28 51.98
C ALA A 141 -44.17 10.26 50.95
N ASP A 142 -44.56 11.54 51.01
CA ASP A 142 -43.99 12.59 50.17
C ASP A 142 -42.50 12.82 50.43
N TRP A 143 -42.11 12.85 51.70
CA TRP A 143 -40.71 13.02 52.08
C TRP A 143 -39.84 11.86 51.59
N VAL A 144 -40.31 10.62 51.72
CA VAL A 144 -39.61 9.43 51.21
C VAL A 144 -39.49 9.47 49.69
N LEU A 145 -40.55 9.88 48.98
CA LEU A 145 -40.51 10.04 47.53
C LEU A 145 -39.48 11.09 47.12
N GLU A 146 -39.51 12.27 47.74
CA GLU A 146 -38.60 13.37 47.42
C GLU A 146 -37.14 12.96 47.62
N LEU A 147 -36.83 12.30 48.75
CA LEU A 147 -35.48 11.81 49.02
C LEU A 147 -35.04 10.79 47.97
N THR A 148 -35.91 9.83 47.65
CA THR A 148 -35.62 8.78 46.65
C THR A 148 -35.39 9.39 45.26
N LEU A 149 -36.18 10.38 44.86
CA LEU A 149 -36.03 11.05 43.57
C LEU A 149 -34.71 11.84 43.51
N LYS A 150 -34.35 12.57 44.57
CA LYS A 150 -33.07 13.28 44.66
C LYS A 150 -31.87 12.35 44.52
N GLU A 151 -31.90 11.19 45.16
CA GLU A 151 -30.84 10.19 45.04
C GLU A 151 -30.72 9.63 43.61
N LEU A 152 -31.86 9.37 42.96
CA LEU A 152 -31.90 8.90 41.57
C LEU A 152 -31.47 9.98 40.58
N ASP A 153 -31.84 11.24 40.80
CA ASP A 153 -31.40 12.39 40.00
C ASP A 153 -29.88 12.55 40.08
N PHE A 154 -29.32 12.48 41.29
CA PHE A 154 -27.86 12.52 41.48
C PHE A 154 -27.16 11.35 40.77
N ALA A 155 -27.72 10.14 40.86
CA ALA A 155 -27.17 8.98 40.16
C ALA A 155 -27.20 9.13 38.63
N GLU A 156 -28.27 9.73 38.08
CA GLU A 156 -28.39 10.01 36.65
C GLU A 156 -27.39 11.06 36.19
N GLN A 157 -27.25 12.15 36.95
CA GLN A 157 -26.26 13.19 36.67
C GLN A 157 -24.85 12.60 36.67
N LYS A 158 -24.50 11.83 37.70
CA LYS A 158 -23.20 11.16 37.80
C LYS A 158 -22.95 10.22 36.63
N ALA A 159 -23.95 9.43 36.21
CA ALA A 159 -23.81 8.55 35.04
C ALA A 159 -23.59 9.35 33.74
N THR A 160 -24.24 10.51 33.61
CA THR A 160 -24.09 11.40 32.45
C THR A 160 -22.69 12.03 32.40
N GLU A 161 -22.19 12.50 33.54
CA GLU A 161 -20.83 13.04 33.66
C GLU A 161 -19.78 11.97 33.37
N GLN A 162 -19.96 10.74 33.88
CA GLN A 162 -19.07 9.62 33.61
C GLN A 162 -19.06 9.24 32.12
N LYS A 163 -20.23 9.20 31.47
CA LYS A 163 -20.34 8.99 30.01
C LYS A 163 -19.51 10.04 29.27
N GLN A 164 -19.67 11.32 29.61
CA GLN A 164 -18.98 12.41 28.92
C GLN A 164 -17.46 12.31 29.12
N LEU A 165 -17.01 11.99 30.32
CA LEU A 165 -15.59 11.79 30.62
C LEU A 165 -15.00 10.62 29.84
N GLU A 166 -15.70 9.48 29.78
CA GLU A 166 -15.24 8.33 29.01
C GLU A 166 -15.17 8.60 27.51
N LEU A 167 -16.17 9.29 26.94
CA LEU A 167 -16.15 9.71 25.54
C LEU A 167 -15.01 10.70 25.24
N GLN A 168 -14.75 11.63 26.16
CA GLN A 168 -13.63 12.56 26.03
C GLN A 168 -12.28 11.84 26.08
N ASN A 169 -12.11 10.90 27.00
CA ASN A 169 -10.89 10.09 27.10
C ASN A 169 -10.69 9.22 25.85
N LEU A 170 -11.78 8.64 25.31
CA LEU A 170 -11.73 7.89 24.07
C LEU A 170 -11.28 8.77 22.89
N GLN A 171 -11.81 10.00 22.77
CA GLN A 171 -11.42 10.95 21.74
C GLN A 171 -9.95 11.37 21.85
N GLN A 172 -9.47 11.62 23.07
CA GLN A 172 -8.07 11.97 23.32
C GLN A 172 -7.13 10.82 22.94
N SER A 173 -7.47 9.58 23.35
CA SER A 173 -6.71 8.39 22.97
C SER A 173 -6.67 8.21 21.45
N PHE A 174 -7.81 8.39 20.78
CA PHE A 174 -7.89 8.29 19.32
C PHE A 174 -7.02 9.35 18.62
N ASN A 175 -7.05 10.60 19.08
CA ASN A 175 -6.24 11.66 18.49
C ASN A 175 -4.73 11.38 18.67
N ALA A 176 -4.32 10.92 19.85
CA ALA A 176 -2.92 10.57 20.10
C ALA A 176 -2.45 9.38 19.23
N GLU A 177 -3.27 8.33 19.10
CA GLU A 177 -3.00 7.20 18.21
C GLU A 177 -2.96 7.64 16.74
N LEU A 178 -3.84 8.56 16.32
CA LEU A 178 -3.87 9.10 14.97
C LEU A 178 -2.61 9.89 14.65
N GLU A 179 -2.16 10.77 15.54
CA GLU A 179 -0.91 11.53 15.39
C GLU A 179 0.30 10.60 15.25
N HIS A 180 0.36 9.54 16.06
CA HIS A 180 1.40 8.52 15.97
C HIS A 180 1.38 7.79 14.62
N GLU A 181 0.21 7.35 14.15
CA GLU A 181 0.07 6.64 12.87
C GLU A 181 0.38 7.56 11.66
N ILE A 182 0.03 8.85 11.74
CA ILE A 182 0.44 9.85 10.76
C ILE A 182 1.97 9.95 10.72
N ALA A 183 2.62 10.12 11.87
CA ALA A 183 4.08 10.23 11.95
C ALA A 183 4.78 8.99 11.37
N GLU A 184 4.32 7.78 11.71
CA GLU A 184 4.84 6.55 11.12
C GLU A 184 4.67 6.51 9.60
N THR A 185 3.51 6.95 9.10
CA THR A 185 3.20 6.91 7.67
C THR A 185 4.06 7.92 6.91
N VAL A 186 4.27 9.12 7.47
CA VAL A 186 5.20 10.13 6.93
C VAL A 186 6.62 9.56 6.86
N GLU A 187 7.09 8.90 7.90
CA GLU A 187 8.43 8.29 7.92
C GLU A 187 8.56 7.18 6.85
N LYS A 188 7.53 6.33 6.69
CA LYS A 188 7.50 5.29 5.66
C LYS A 188 7.54 5.89 4.25
N VAL A 189 6.79 6.97 4.00
CA VAL A 189 6.81 7.69 2.72
C VAL A 189 8.18 8.29 2.46
N ALA A 190 8.79 8.95 3.44
CA ALA A 190 10.13 9.54 3.32
C ALA A 190 11.19 8.49 2.98
N LYS A 191 11.19 7.35 3.68
CA LYS A 191 12.10 6.21 3.40
C LYS A 191 11.92 5.67 1.99
N LYS A 192 10.69 5.59 1.50
CA LYS A 192 10.40 5.10 0.14
C LYS A 192 10.85 6.09 -0.94
N THR A 193 10.66 7.38 -0.72
CA THR A 193 11.20 8.45 -1.59
C THR A 193 12.71 8.38 -1.65
N GLU A 194 13.38 8.29 -0.50
CA GLU A 194 14.84 8.21 -0.43
C GLU A 194 15.38 6.94 -1.11
N SER A 195 14.74 5.78 -0.88
CA SER A 195 15.13 4.52 -1.52
C SER A 195 14.98 4.58 -3.04
N THR A 196 13.93 5.21 -3.54
CA THR A 196 13.70 5.40 -4.98
C THR A 196 14.77 6.33 -5.59
N ALA A 197 15.09 7.42 -4.90
CA ALA A 197 16.15 8.34 -5.31
C ALA A 197 17.53 7.65 -5.33
N LYS A 198 17.87 6.87 -4.30
CA LYS A 198 19.12 6.10 -4.23
C LYS A 198 19.23 5.11 -5.40
N TYR A 199 18.17 4.36 -5.68
CA TYR A 199 18.14 3.44 -6.81
C TYR A 199 18.40 4.19 -8.14
N ASN A 200 17.68 5.29 -8.38
CA ASN A 200 17.82 6.07 -9.61
C ASN A 200 19.22 6.71 -9.75
N ASN A 201 19.84 7.12 -8.65
CA ASN A 201 21.23 7.61 -8.65
C ASN A 201 22.19 6.50 -9.05
N THR A 202 22.06 5.30 -8.48
CA THR A 202 22.89 4.14 -8.86
C THR A 202 22.71 3.77 -10.33
N GLN A 203 21.50 3.81 -10.88
CA GLN A 203 21.30 3.57 -12.32
C GLN A 203 21.97 4.65 -13.18
N THR A 204 21.93 5.91 -12.73
CA THR A 204 22.58 7.03 -13.42
C THR A 204 24.10 6.89 -13.40
N GLU A 205 24.68 6.50 -12.28
CA GLU A 205 26.12 6.22 -12.15
C GLU A 205 26.55 5.08 -13.08
N LYS A 206 25.81 3.96 -13.09
CA LYS A 206 26.08 2.83 -14.00
C LYS A 206 26.03 3.24 -15.48
N GLU A 207 25.03 4.03 -15.85
CA GLU A 207 24.88 4.54 -17.22
C GLU A 207 26.04 5.48 -17.60
N ALA A 208 26.48 6.33 -16.66
CA ALA A 208 27.62 7.22 -16.87
C ALA A 208 28.94 6.45 -16.98
N ASP A 209 29.16 5.45 -16.13
CA ASP A 209 30.33 4.58 -16.15
C ASP A 209 30.41 3.78 -17.46
N TYR A 210 29.28 3.21 -17.88
CA TYR A 210 29.19 2.52 -19.15
C TYR A 210 29.54 3.44 -20.32
N LYS A 211 28.98 4.65 -20.38
CA LYS A 211 29.29 5.62 -21.43
C LYS A 211 30.77 6.01 -21.46
N ARG A 212 31.41 6.16 -20.30
CA ARG A 212 32.84 6.44 -20.20
C ARG A 212 33.66 5.28 -20.76
N ASN A 213 33.35 4.05 -20.35
CA ASN A 213 34.04 2.85 -20.83
C ASN A 213 33.82 2.63 -22.32
N TRP A 214 32.58 2.80 -22.79
CA TRP A 214 32.21 2.76 -24.20
C TRP A 214 33.02 3.77 -25.01
N HIS A 215 33.11 5.02 -24.54
CA HIS A 215 33.85 6.08 -25.23
C HIS A 215 35.35 5.79 -25.31
N SER A 216 35.95 5.28 -24.21
CA SER A 216 37.36 4.85 -24.22
C SER A 216 37.59 3.75 -25.24
N ALA A 217 36.78 2.67 -25.18
CA ALA A 217 36.92 1.54 -26.09
C ALA A 217 36.67 1.93 -27.55
N TYR A 218 35.79 2.90 -27.80
CA TYR A 218 35.56 3.44 -29.14
C TYR A 218 36.74 4.29 -29.64
N ILE A 219 37.37 5.11 -28.77
CA ILE A 219 38.60 5.83 -29.12
C ILE A 219 39.72 4.85 -29.45
N ASP A 220 39.90 3.81 -28.64
CA ASP A 220 40.92 2.78 -28.86
C ASP A 220 40.68 2.07 -30.20
N ALA A 221 39.43 1.65 -30.47
CA ALA A 221 39.04 1.06 -31.75
C ALA A 221 39.29 1.99 -32.94
N LYS A 222 39.11 3.31 -32.78
CA LYS A 222 39.38 4.31 -33.81
C LYS A 222 40.87 4.44 -34.10
N GLN A 223 41.71 4.39 -33.07
CA GLN A 223 43.16 4.42 -33.23
C GLN A 223 43.66 3.15 -33.94
N ASP A 224 43.20 1.98 -33.49
CA ASP A 224 43.53 0.68 -34.09
C ASP A 224 43.10 0.61 -35.57
N HIS A 225 41.90 1.10 -35.88
CA HIS A 225 41.40 1.18 -37.26
C HIS A 225 42.27 2.11 -38.11
N SER A 226 42.61 3.30 -37.60
CA SER A 226 43.47 4.24 -38.34
C SER A 226 44.87 3.68 -38.60
N GLN A 227 45.44 2.97 -37.64
CA GLN A 227 46.73 2.30 -37.81
C GLN A 227 46.64 1.16 -38.83
N SER A 228 45.61 0.33 -38.73
CA SER A 228 45.37 -0.77 -39.67
C SER A 228 45.18 -0.25 -41.10
N ALA A 229 44.38 0.81 -41.28
CA ALA A 229 44.16 1.46 -42.57
C ALA A 229 45.47 1.98 -43.20
N ARG A 230 46.37 2.57 -42.40
CA ARG A 230 47.69 3.02 -42.86
C ARG A 230 48.59 1.85 -43.29
N THR A 231 48.58 0.75 -42.54
CA THR A 231 49.29 -0.47 -42.91
C THR A 231 48.75 -1.02 -44.23
N LEU A 232 47.43 -1.14 -44.37
CA LEU A 232 46.79 -1.62 -45.61
C LEU A 232 47.07 -0.71 -46.79
N LEU A 233 47.08 0.62 -46.60
CA LEU A 233 47.48 1.58 -47.63
C LEU A 233 48.94 1.39 -48.05
N THR A 234 49.83 1.12 -47.09
CA THR A 234 51.26 0.85 -47.39
C THR A 234 51.42 -0.43 -48.20
N VAL A 235 50.70 -1.51 -47.83
CA VAL A 235 50.67 -2.76 -48.60
C VAL A 235 50.12 -2.50 -50.01
N ALA A 236 49.00 -1.76 -50.13
CA ALA A 236 48.41 -1.45 -51.43
C ALA A 236 49.36 -0.67 -52.36
N ILE A 237 50.15 0.26 -51.81
CA ILE A 237 51.13 1.05 -52.57
C ILE A 237 52.35 0.18 -52.98
N ASN A 238 52.84 -0.68 -52.09
CA ASN A 238 54.08 -1.42 -52.32
C ASN A 238 53.88 -2.72 -53.11
N GLU A 239 52.77 -3.42 -52.87
CA GLU A 239 52.49 -4.77 -53.38
C GLU A 239 51.26 -4.82 -54.30
N GLY A 240 50.47 -3.75 -54.34
CA GLY A 240 49.27 -3.63 -55.17
C GLY A 240 47.97 -3.91 -54.40
N TYR A 241 46.86 -3.34 -54.90
CA TYR A 241 45.54 -3.49 -54.29
C TYR A 241 45.00 -4.93 -54.31
N GLU A 242 45.48 -5.76 -55.25
CA GLU A 242 45.10 -7.17 -55.36
C GLU A 242 45.52 -7.97 -54.12
N VAL A 243 46.65 -7.64 -53.50
CA VAL A 243 47.14 -8.28 -52.27
C VAL A 243 46.24 -7.94 -51.07
N VAL A 244 45.76 -6.70 -50.98
CA VAL A 244 44.80 -6.31 -49.93
C VAL A 244 43.45 -7.02 -50.11
N ALA A 245 42.98 -7.14 -51.35
CA ALA A 245 41.76 -7.90 -51.66
C ALA A 245 41.91 -9.38 -51.28
N GLU A 246 43.11 -9.94 -51.44
CA GLU A 246 43.42 -11.32 -51.06
C GLU A 246 43.39 -11.54 -49.54
N TYR A 247 43.94 -10.61 -48.74
CA TYR A 247 43.82 -10.66 -47.29
C TYR A 247 42.37 -10.63 -46.81
N ILE A 248 41.52 -9.80 -47.44
CA ILE A 248 40.08 -9.73 -47.11
C ILE A 248 39.40 -11.07 -47.39
N LYS A 249 39.69 -11.69 -48.54
CA LYS A 249 39.12 -12.99 -48.92
C LYS A 249 39.58 -14.09 -47.97
N GLN A 250 40.86 -14.09 -47.61
CA GLN A 250 41.41 -15.06 -46.66
C GLN A 250 40.79 -14.95 -45.26
N ASP A 251 40.59 -13.73 -44.75
CA ASP A 251 39.99 -13.52 -43.43
C ASP A 251 38.50 -13.90 -43.40
N LYS A 252 37.74 -13.54 -44.44
CA LYS A 252 36.35 -14.02 -44.59
C LYS A 252 36.28 -15.54 -44.71
N THR A 253 37.22 -16.17 -45.42
CA THR A 253 37.29 -17.62 -45.57
C THR A 253 37.58 -18.30 -44.24
N THR A 254 38.50 -17.74 -43.46
CA THR A 254 38.81 -18.22 -42.10
C THR A 254 37.58 -18.07 -41.19
N PHE A 255 36.90 -16.92 -41.24
CA PHE A 255 35.66 -16.69 -40.49
C PHE A 255 34.56 -17.68 -40.87
N ALA A 256 34.35 -17.91 -42.16
CA ALA A 256 33.36 -18.87 -42.66
C ALA A 256 33.66 -20.29 -42.20
N LYS A 257 34.94 -20.68 -42.26
CA LYS A 257 35.43 -21.97 -41.78
C LYS A 257 35.14 -22.13 -40.29
N ASP A 258 35.52 -21.17 -39.47
CA ASP A 258 35.31 -21.22 -38.01
C ASP A 258 33.82 -21.23 -37.64
N TYR A 259 32.99 -20.47 -38.37
CA TYR A 259 31.55 -20.51 -38.22
C TYR A 259 30.98 -21.91 -38.45
N TYR A 260 31.39 -22.57 -39.53
CA TYR A 260 30.86 -23.90 -39.89
C TYR A 260 31.50 -25.06 -39.11
N LEU A 261 32.66 -24.87 -38.47
CA LEU A 261 33.23 -25.86 -37.57
C LEU A 261 32.33 -26.19 -36.36
N GLY A 262 31.38 -25.32 -36.04
CA GLY A 262 30.35 -25.58 -35.02
C GLY A 262 29.20 -26.51 -35.47
N PHE A 263 29.18 -26.93 -36.74
CA PHE A 263 28.12 -27.74 -37.35
C PHE A 263 28.67 -29.06 -37.91
N ASP A 264 27.77 -29.97 -38.28
CA ASP A 264 28.11 -31.20 -38.98
C ASP A 264 28.71 -30.89 -40.37
N ALA A 265 29.74 -31.65 -40.78
CA ALA A 265 30.44 -31.45 -42.05
C ALA A 265 29.51 -31.59 -43.27
N LEU A 266 28.55 -32.53 -43.24
CA LEU A 266 27.57 -32.72 -44.32
C LEU A 266 26.62 -31.54 -44.41
N PHE A 267 26.24 -30.97 -43.27
CA PHE A 267 25.42 -29.76 -43.24
C PHE A 267 26.19 -28.57 -43.83
N ALA A 268 27.41 -28.31 -43.33
CA ALA A 268 28.27 -27.23 -43.82
C ALA A 268 28.54 -27.33 -45.32
N TYR A 269 28.92 -28.52 -45.81
CA TYR A 269 29.17 -28.76 -47.23
C TYR A 269 27.94 -28.45 -48.09
N ASN A 270 26.77 -28.95 -47.70
CA ASN A 270 25.54 -28.73 -48.45
C ASN A 270 25.11 -27.25 -48.44
N GLU A 271 25.29 -26.55 -47.34
CA GLU A 271 24.93 -25.12 -47.23
C GLU A 271 25.86 -24.24 -48.08
N ILE A 272 27.18 -24.45 -47.98
CA ILE A 272 28.18 -23.73 -48.78
C ILE A 272 27.98 -24.03 -50.28
N SER A 273 27.65 -25.28 -50.63
CA SER A 273 27.35 -25.67 -52.02
C SER A 273 26.07 -25.01 -52.53
N ALA A 274 25.02 -24.95 -51.71
CA ALA A 274 23.72 -24.39 -52.11
C ALA A 274 23.75 -22.87 -52.33
N LEU A 275 24.72 -22.18 -51.73
CA LEU A 275 24.92 -20.72 -51.82
C LEU A 275 26.17 -20.36 -52.64
N SER A 276 26.57 -21.21 -53.59
CA SER A 276 27.82 -21.06 -54.36
C SER A 276 28.04 -19.65 -54.89
N ASP A 277 27.02 -19.05 -55.49
CA ASP A 277 27.11 -17.75 -56.15
C ASP A 277 27.43 -16.63 -55.13
N ASP A 278 26.81 -16.69 -53.94
CA ASP A 278 27.03 -15.72 -52.86
C ASP A 278 28.46 -15.85 -52.31
N TYR A 279 28.95 -17.07 -52.06
CA TYR A 279 30.33 -17.27 -51.58
C TYR A 279 31.37 -16.90 -52.63
N ILE A 280 31.17 -17.28 -53.89
CA ILE A 280 32.07 -16.92 -54.98
C ILE A 280 32.13 -15.39 -55.11
N SER A 281 31.01 -14.69 -54.97
CA SER A 281 31.00 -13.22 -55.02
C SER A 281 31.80 -12.56 -53.90
N HIS A 282 31.85 -13.15 -52.70
CA HIS A 282 32.50 -12.56 -51.53
C HIS A 282 33.93 -13.04 -51.28
N LEU A 283 34.27 -14.27 -51.69
CA LEU A 283 35.56 -14.93 -51.45
C LEU A 283 36.39 -15.10 -52.74
N GLY A 284 35.76 -15.13 -53.91
CA GLY A 284 36.38 -15.58 -55.17
C GLY A 284 36.39 -17.10 -55.31
N GLU A 285 36.53 -17.57 -56.56
CA GLU A 285 36.43 -19.00 -56.91
C GLU A 285 37.43 -19.89 -56.18
N GLU A 286 38.67 -19.42 -56.00
CA GLU A 286 39.74 -20.18 -55.34
C GLU A 286 39.44 -20.42 -53.85
N HIS A 287 39.13 -19.36 -53.10
CA HIS A 287 38.81 -19.45 -51.67
C HIS A 287 37.52 -20.22 -51.42
N TYR A 288 36.51 -20.03 -52.27
CA TYR A 288 35.29 -20.84 -52.23
C TYR A 288 35.61 -22.33 -52.41
N SER A 289 36.40 -22.67 -53.43
CA SER A 289 36.78 -24.06 -53.72
C SER A 289 37.58 -24.67 -52.57
N ASN A 290 38.49 -23.90 -51.96
CA ASN A 290 39.26 -24.32 -50.80
C ASN A 290 38.38 -24.55 -49.56
N LEU A 291 37.44 -23.64 -49.29
CA LEU A 291 36.49 -23.77 -48.18
C LEU A 291 35.58 -24.99 -48.37
N LEU A 292 35.06 -25.19 -49.58
CA LEU A 292 34.18 -26.32 -49.90
C LEU A 292 34.94 -27.65 -49.81
N SER A 293 36.15 -27.71 -50.37
CA SER A 293 37.01 -28.91 -50.32
C SER A 293 37.37 -29.29 -48.87
N PHE A 294 37.66 -28.29 -48.02
CA PHE A 294 37.95 -28.53 -46.61
C PHE A 294 36.83 -29.26 -45.86
N PHE A 295 35.56 -28.97 -46.17
CA PHE A 295 34.42 -29.68 -45.59
C PHE A 295 34.10 -30.98 -46.32
N ALA A 296 34.37 -31.08 -47.63
CA ALA A 296 34.21 -32.31 -48.41
C ALA A 296 35.14 -33.42 -47.91
N ASP A 297 36.38 -33.08 -47.56
CA ASP A 297 37.38 -34.00 -47.00
C ASP A 297 37.02 -34.52 -45.60
N ARG A 298 35.97 -33.97 -44.98
CA ARG A 298 35.50 -34.29 -43.63
C ARG A 298 34.16 -35.04 -43.61
N LEU A 299 33.58 -35.33 -44.78
CA LEU A 299 32.40 -36.18 -44.95
C LEU A 299 32.77 -37.66 -44.80
#